data_AF-J9EV50-F1
#
_entry.id   AF-J9EV50-F1
#
_cell.length_a   1.000
_cell.length_b   1.000
_cell.length_c   1.000
_cell.angle_alpha   90.00
_cell.angle_beta   90.00
_cell.angle_gamma   90.00
#
_symmetry.space_group_name_H-M   'P 1'
#
loop_
_entity.id
_entity.type
_entity.pdbx_description
1 polymer ?
#
loop_
_entity_poly.entity_id
_entity_poly.type
_entity_poly.pdbx_seq_one_letter_code
_entity_poly.pdbx_strand_id
1 'polypeptide(L)' 'WGKCQQKYRNFDVLRNVNGNWQPTTISTATCCDCRIRAGTEIHSLVTGKS' A
#
# COMPACT_ATOMS: atom_id res chain seq x y z
N TRP A 1 -15.06 3.32 11.61
CA TRP A 1 -15.90 3.04 10.43
C TRP A 1 -15.12 2.45 9.25
N GLY A 2 -13.81 2.74 9.12
CA GLY A 2 -12.89 1.96 8.26
C GLY A 2 -11.55 1.70 8.96
N LYS A 3 -10.64 0.98 8.30
CA LYS A 3 -9.22 0.86 8.65
C LYS A 3 -8.36 1.30 7.47
N CYS A 4 -7.30 2.05 7.75
CA CYS A 4 -6.27 2.35 6.77
C CYS A 4 -5.41 1.10 6.54
N GLN A 5 -5.26 0.69 5.29
CA GLN A 5 -4.35 -0.37 4.90
C GLN A 5 -3.24 0.24 4.03
N GLN A 6 -2.05 0.34 4.61
CA GLN A 6 -0.86 0.75 3.88
C GLN A 6 -0.49 -0.32 2.85
N LYS A 7 -0.29 0.12 1.61
CA LYS A 7 0.29 -0.68 0.54
C LYS A 7 1.78 -0.35 0.46
N TYR A 8 2.58 -1.41 0.45
CA TYR A 8 4.00 -1.35 0.20
C TYR A 8 4.28 -1.96 -1.17
N ARG A 9 5.24 -1.38 -1.89
CA ARG A 9 5.81 -1.98 -3.09
C ARG A 9 7.31 -2.14 -2.93
N ASN A 10 7.80 -3.24 -3.46
CA ASN A 10 9.22 -3.51 -3.54
C ASN A 10 9.74 -3.01 -4.88
N PHE A 11 10.89 -2.36 -4.83
CA PHE A 11 11.61 -1.88 -6.00
C PHE A 11 13.01 -2.45 -5.95
N ASP A 12 13.40 -3.13 -7.02
CA ASP A 12 14.77 -3.57 -7.19
C ASP A 12 15.57 -2.41 -7.78
N VAL A 13 16.58 -1.97 -7.04
CA VAL A 13 17.42 -0.83 -7.36
C VAL A 13 18.88 -1.21 -7.23
N LEU A 14 19.77 -0.41 -7.82
CA LEU A 14 21.20 -0.54 -7.60
C LEU A 14 21.63 0.43 -6.50
N ARG A 15 22.32 -0.08 -5.49
CA ARG A 15 22.96 0.73 -4.45
C ARG A 15 24.45 0.82 -4.74
N ASN A 16 25.00 2.02 -4.68
CA ASN A 16 26.44 2.23 -4.77
C ASN A 16 27.07 1.93 -3.40
N VAL A 17 27.98 0.95 -3.37
CA VAL A 17 28.77 0.57 -2.20
C VAL A 17 30.25 0.66 -2.59
N ASN A 18 30.92 1.70 -2.11
CA ASN A 18 32.34 1.95 -2.38
C ASN A 18 32.69 1.95 -3.88
N GLY A 19 31.86 2.58 -4.72
CA GLY A 19 32.06 2.66 -6.16
C GLY A 19 31.51 1.47 -6.95
N ASN A 20 31.07 0.39 -6.29
CA ASN A 20 30.46 -0.76 -6.95
C ASN A 20 28.94 -0.72 -6.85
N TRP A 21 28.25 -0.87 -7.98
CA TRP A 21 26.79 -0.96 -8.03
C TRP A 21 26.34 -2.38 -7.71
N GLN A 22 25.57 -2.54 -6.64
CA GLN A 22 25.06 -3.83 -6.17
C GLN A 22 23.52 -3.84 -6.16
N PRO A 23 22.87 -4.92 -6.61
CA PRO A 23 21.41 -5.05 -6.51
C PRO A 23 20.94 -5.04 -5.06
N THR A 24 19.86 -4.31 -4.79
CA THR A 24 19.16 -4.33 -3.51
C THR A 24 17.68 -4.11 -3.73
N THR A 25 16.85 -4.58 -2.81
CA THR A 25 15.41 -4.30 -2.80
C THR A 25 15.12 -3.22 -1.75
N ILE A 26 14.36 -2.20 -2.15
CA ILE A 26 13.78 -1.21 -1.23
C ILE A 26 12.26 -1.40 -1.17
N SER A 27 11.69 -1.35 0.03
CA SER A 27 10.24 -1.37 0.20
C SER A 27 9.75 0.02 0.55
N THR A 28 8.83 0.57 -0.25
CA THR A 28 8.29 1.90 -0.01
C THR A 28 6.77 1.86 0.14
N ALA A 29 6.26 2.70 1.04
CA ALA A 29 4.85 2.95 1.24
C ALA A 29 4.31 3.73 0.03
N THR A 30 3.56 3.08 -0.86
CA THR A 30 3.13 3.71 -2.12
C THR A 30 1.71 4.25 -2.11
N CYS A 31 0.82 3.69 -1.27
CA CYS A 31 -0.58 4.09 -1.22
C CYS A 31 -1.22 3.66 0.11
N CYS A 32 -2.26 4.37 0.55
CA CYS A 32 -3.05 4.00 1.71
C CYS A 32 -4.52 3.82 1.31
N ASP A 33 -5.04 2.60 1.44
CA ASP A 33 -6.43 2.30 1.14
C ASP A 33 -7.29 2.46 2.40
N CYS A 34 -8.39 3.18 2.30
CA CYS A 34 -9.43 3.19 3.32
C CYS A 34 -10.37 2.00 3.12
N ARG A 35 -10.20 0.93 3.91
CA ARG A 35 -11.14 -0.20 3.90
C ARG A 35 -12.29 0.06 4.85
N ILE A 36 -13.49 0.27 4.31
CA ILE A 36 -14.74 0.33 5.07
C ILE A 36 -15.01 -1.04 5.69
N ARG A 37 -15.49 -1.08 6.94
CA ARG A 37 -15.91 -2.36 7.55
C ARG A 37 -17.27 -2.77 6.99
N ALA A 38 -17.35 -4.01 6.50
CA ALA A 38 -18.61 -4.62 6.10
C ALA A 38 -19.62 -4.62 7.25
N GLY A 39 -20.90 -4.42 6.94
CA GLY A 39 -21.98 -4.35 7.93
C GLY A 39 -22.16 -3.00 8.63
N THR A 40 -21.35 -1.99 8.30
CA THR A 40 -21.59 -0.61 8.77
C THR A 40 -22.58 0.11 7.85
N GLU A 41 -23.33 1.08 8.38
CA GLU A 41 -24.28 1.89 7.59
C GLU A 41 -23.62 2.58 6.38
N ILE A 42 -22.35 2.96 6.51
CA ILE A 42 -21.57 3.61 5.44
C ILE A 42 -21.18 2.62 4.31
N HIS A 43 -21.13 1.31 4.59
CA HIS A 43 -20.72 0.30 3.61
C HIS A 43 -21.65 0.27 2.40
N SER A 44 -22.97 0.31 2.62
CA SER A 44 -23.97 0.30 1.54
C SER A 44 -23.99 1.58 0.70
N LEU A 45 -23.53 2.71 1.26
CA LEU A 45 -23.38 3.97 0.52
C LEU A 45 -22.19 3.92 -0.45
N VAL A 46 -21.11 3.22 -0.08
CA VAL A 46 -19.87 3.18 -0.87
C VAL A 46 -19.91 2.09 -1.94
N THR A 47 -20.51 0.93 -1.67
CA THR A 47 -20.60 -0.17 -2.66
C THR A 47 -21.77 -0.02 -3.64
N GLY A 48 -22.65 0.95 -3.42
CA GLY A 48 -23.96 1.00 -4.06
C GLY A 48 -24.90 -0.05 -3.47
N LYS A 49 -26.22 0.22 -3.53
CA LYS A 49 -27.24 -0.81 -3.28
C LYS A 49 -27.19 -1.78 -4.46
N SER A 50 -26.75 -3.01 -4.20
CA SER A 50 -26.97 -4.16 -5.10
C SER A 50 -28.43 -4.55 -5.17
#